data_AF-A0A522EPJ5-F1
#
_entry.id   AF-A0A522EPJ5-F1
#
_cell.length_a   1.000
_cell.length_b   1.000
_cell.length_c   1.000
_cell.angle_alpha   90.00
_cell.angle_beta   90.00
_cell.angle_gamma   90.00
#
_symmetry.space_group_name_H-M   'P 1'
#
loop_
_entity.id
_entity.type
_entity.pdbx_description
1 polymer ?
#
loop_
_entity_poly.entity_id
_entity_poly.type
_entity_poly.pdbx_seq_one_letter_code
_entity_poly.pdbx_strand_id
1 'polypeptide(L)'
;MKKLYTPKNDKMRIAVLLSGSGSTARYLIQKQGKYKVACLFSDNPESNANKIAGEFKIPVRVNDIKEFYRKKGFQNTKDMKVRKEFDKLTQEWLKKNSVDVVALAGYMSLVTEPICDSFVTLNSHPADLTIKENGRRKYVGAHSVYDCIKDGLKEIRTSIIWVNLGCDEGPILVRSKSVMIPNTDGLSEEQMKEFANKVQEDLKKKGDYPAYVAALELLADGRIEADDRGNVYIDGVPDGIEVA
;
A
#
# COMPACT_ATOMS: atom_id res chain seq x y z
N MET A 1 -1.97 10.15 -23.07
CA MET A 1 -2.27 9.78 -21.67
C MET A 1 -3.40 8.76 -21.68
N LYS A 2 -3.37 7.78 -20.78
CA LYS A 2 -4.38 6.74 -20.64
C LYS A 2 -4.84 6.71 -19.19
N LYS A 3 -6.14 6.58 -18.95
CA LYS A 3 -6.69 6.40 -17.60
C LYS A 3 -6.14 5.11 -16.99
N LEU A 4 -5.69 5.18 -15.73
CA LEU A 4 -5.28 3.97 -15.00
C LEU A 4 -6.48 3.04 -14.76
N TYR A 5 -7.65 3.62 -14.49
CA TYR A 5 -8.90 2.89 -14.39
C TYR A 5 -9.98 3.60 -15.20
N THR A 6 -10.75 2.83 -15.98
CA THR A 6 -11.94 3.34 -16.68
C THR A 6 -13.17 3.02 -15.83
N PRO A 7 -13.88 4.04 -15.32
CA PRO A 7 -15.06 3.85 -14.48
C PRO A 7 -16.11 2.99 -15.19
N LYS A 8 -16.71 2.08 -14.42
CA LYS A 8 -17.82 1.24 -14.86
C LYS A 8 -19.13 1.79 -14.26
N ASN A 9 -20.28 1.28 -14.74
CA ASN A 9 -21.58 1.64 -14.17
C ASN A 9 -21.73 1.20 -12.70
N ASP A 10 -21.01 0.14 -12.31
CA ASP A 10 -20.93 -0.35 -10.93
C ASP A 10 -19.72 0.21 -10.18
N LYS A 11 -19.78 0.16 -8.83
CA LYS A 11 -18.65 0.52 -7.96
C LYS A 11 -17.39 -0.27 -8.29
N MET A 12 -16.25 0.43 -8.32
CA MET A 12 -14.92 -0.15 -8.51
C MET A 12 -14.64 -1.21 -7.45
N ARG A 13 -14.25 -2.41 -7.87
CA ARG A 13 -14.03 -3.56 -6.98
C ARG A 13 -12.58 -3.66 -6.58
N ILE A 14 -12.28 -3.54 -5.29
CA ILE A 14 -10.91 -3.61 -4.80
C ILE A 14 -10.64 -4.89 -4.02
N ALA A 15 -9.42 -5.43 -4.16
CA ALA A 15 -8.88 -6.39 -3.21
C ALA A 15 -7.94 -5.68 -2.24
N VAL A 16 -8.07 -5.95 -0.95
CA VAL A 16 -7.16 -5.40 0.06
C VAL A 16 -6.20 -6.49 0.52
N LEU A 17 -4.91 -6.27 0.32
CA LEU A 17 -3.83 -7.16 0.71
C LEU A 17 -3.21 -6.66 2.02
N LEU A 18 -2.99 -7.56 2.98
CA LEU A 18 -2.42 -7.25 4.29
C LEU A 18 -1.56 -8.41 4.82
N SER A 19 -0.61 -8.12 5.71
CA SER A 19 0.20 -9.16 6.38
C SER A 19 0.15 -9.10 7.91
N GLY A 20 -0.57 -8.13 8.48
CA GLY A 20 -0.57 -7.85 9.93
C GLY A 20 -1.94 -7.50 10.52
N SER A 21 -2.00 -6.42 11.30
CA SER A 21 -3.18 -6.04 12.10
C SER A 21 -4.42 -5.71 11.27
N GLY A 22 -4.24 -5.29 10.01
CA GLY A 22 -5.31 -5.00 9.06
C GLY A 22 -6.14 -3.76 9.40
N SER A 23 -5.58 -2.82 10.16
CA SER A 23 -6.29 -1.61 10.59
C SER A 23 -6.67 -0.71 9.39
N THR A 24 -5.79 -0.56 8.40
CA THR A 24 -6.11 0.09 7.11
C THR A 24 -7.20 -0.65 6.35
N ALA A 25 -7.16 -1.99 6.31
CA ALA A 25 -8.20 -2.78 5.64
C ALA A 25 -9.58 -2.56 6.27
N ARG A 26 -9.68 -2.56 7.60
CA ARG A 26 -10.92 -2.24 8.32
C ARG A 26 -11.43 -0.85 7.96
N TYR A 27 -10.55 0.14 7.96
CA TYR A 27 -10.92 1.52 7.63
C TYR A 27 -11.46 1.61 6.19
N LEU A 28 -10.78 0.98 5.22
CA LEU A 28 -11.22 0.96 3.83
C LEU A 28 -12.59 0.29 3.65
N ILE A 29 -12.89 -0.78 4.39
CA ILE A 29 -14.21 -1.44 4.37
C ILE A 29 -15.29 -0.50 4.92
N GLN A 30 -14.99 0.24 5.98
CA GLN A 30 -15.94 1.16 6.63
C GLN A 30 -16.17 2.44 5.82
N LYS A 31 -15.20 2.86 5.00
CA LYS A 31 -15.24 4.09 4.19
C LYS A 31 -15.55 3.87 2.71
N GLN A 32 -16.10 2.72 2.36
CA GLN A 32 -16.54 2.45 0.98
C GLN A 32 -17.51 3.53 0.48
N GLY A 33 -17.12 4.25 -0.55
CA GLY A 33 -17.96 5.19 -1.30
C GLY A 33 -18.10 4.72 -2.74
N LYS A 34 -17.21 5.21 -3.59
CA LYS A 34 -17.13 4.91 -5.04
C LYS A 34 -16.53 3.53 -5.35
N TYR A 35 -15.89 2.92 -4.36
CA TYR A 35 -15.36 1.56 -4.43
C TYR A 35 -16.09 0.61 -3.47
N LYS A 36 -15.88 -0.69 -3.66
CA LYS A 36 -16.25 -1.75 -2.71
C LYS A 36 -15.09 -2.74 -2.54
N VAL A 37 -14.84 -3.16 -1.31
CA VAL A 37 -13.89 -4.22 -0.97
C VAL A 37 -14.53 -5.55 -1.35
N ALA A 38 -14.06 -6.11 -2.46
CA ALA A 38 -14.55 -7.36 -3.01
C ALA A 38 -14.00 -8.57 -2.25
N CYS A 39 -12.74 -8.50 -1.81
CA CYS A 39 -12.09 -9.58 -1.07
C CYS A 39 -10.85 -9.09 -0.30
N LEU A 40 -10.44 -9.86 0.71
CA LEU A 40 -9.19 -9.69 1.43
C LEU A 40 -8.19 -10.79 1.03
N PHE A 41 -6.91 -10.45 0.97
CA PHE A 41 -5.85 -11.44 0.83
C PHE A 41 -4.76 -11.23 1.88
N SER A 42 -4.21 -12.32 2.38
CA SER A 42 -3.02 -12.28 3.23
C SER A 42 -2.02 -13.37 2.85
N ASP A 43 -0.75 -13.01 2.90
CA ASP A 43 0.36 -13.94 2.77
C ASP A 43 0.84 -14.49 4.13
N ASN A 44 0.24 -14.02 5.23
CA ASN A 44 0.61 -14.37 6.58
C ASN A 44 -0.57 -15.01 7.34
N PRO A 45 -0.50 -16.30 7.72
CA PRO A 45 -1.55 -16.98 8.48
C PRO A 45 -1.84 -16.34 9.85
N GLU A 46 -0.87 -15.62 10.42
CA GLU A 46 -1.01 -14.94 11.72
C GLU A 46 -1.65 -13.54 11.61
N SER A 47 -1.93 -13.06 10.40
CA SER A 47 -2.59 -11.78 10.20
C SER A 47 -4.05 -11.78 10.68
N ASN A 48 -4.60 -10.59 10.90
CA ASN A 48 -6.01 -10.43 11.26
C ASN A 48 -6.98 -10.60 10.07
N ALA A 49 -6.52 -11.03 8.89
CA ALA A 49 -7.33 -11.06 7.67
C ALA A 49 -8.60 -11.91 7.83
N ASN A 50 -8.49 -13.13 8.37
CA ASN A 50 -9.64 -14.01 8.61
C ASN A 50 -10.63 -13.42 9.62
N LYS A 51 -10.12 -12.80 10.69
CA LYS A 51 -10.94 -12.14 11.70
C LYS A 51 -11.75 -10.98 11.08
N ILE A 52 -11.08 -10.10 10.34
CA ILE A 52 -11.71 -8.96 9.66
C ILE A 52 -12.76 -9.47 8.66
N ALA A 53 -12.39 -10.47 7.84
CA ALA A 53 -13.28 -11.06 6.87
C ALA A 53 -14.56 -11.63 7.48
N GLY A 54 -14.45 -12.34 8.60
CA GLY A 54 -15.60 -12.87 9.33
C GLY A 54 -16.52 -11.77 9.88
N GLU A 55 -15.94 -10.73 10.46
CA GLU A 55 -16.71 -9.60 11.03
C GLU A 55 -17.49 -8.82 9.95
N PHE A 56 -16.88 -8.58 8.80
CA PHE A 56 -17.50 -7.81 7.70
C PHE A 56 -18.16 -8.68 6.63
N LYS A 57 -18.13 -10.01 6.77
CA LYS A 57 -18.64 -11.00 5.80
C LYS A 57 -18.07 -10.81 4.39
N ILE A 58 -16.75 -10.61 4.30
CA ILE A 58 -16.01 -10.39 3.05
C ILE A 58 -15.24 -11.67 2.69
N PRO A 59 -15.22 -12.11 1.41
CA PRO A 59 -14.37 -13.21 0.98
C PRO A 59 -12.90 -12.98 1.33
N VAL A 60 -12.22 -14.00 1.84
CA VAL A 60 -10.80 -13.92 2.20
C VAL A 60 -10.03 -15.13 1.70
N ARG A 61 -8.78 -14.90 1.31
CA ARG A 61 -7.81 -15.96 1.09
C ARG A 61 -6.53 -15.68 1.87
N VAL A 62 -6.08 -16.70 2.58
CA VAL A 62 -4.81 -16.66 3.30
C VAL A 62 -3.92 -17.76 2.72
N ASN A 63 -2.81 -17.36 2.12
CA ASN A 63 -1.82 -18.28 1.56
C ASN A 63 -0.49 -18.02 2.25
N ASP A 64 -0.02 -18.93 3.09
CA ASP A 64 1.27 -18.77 3.77
C ASP A 64 2.43 -18.75 2.75
N ILE A 65 3.06 -17.59 2.58
CA ILE A 65 4.20 -17.43 1.67
C ILE A 65 5.44 -18.19 2.17
N LYS A 66 5.69 -18.25 3.48
CA LYS A 66 6.84 -18.98 4.02
C LYS A 66 6.68 -20.47 3.76
N GLU A 67 5.49 -21.00 4.00
CA GLU A 67 5.17 -22.40 3.72
C GLU A 67 5.25 -22.72 2.22
N PHE A 68 4.79 -21.80 1.36
CA PHE A 68 4.89 -21.95 -0.09
C PHE A 68 6.35 -22.09 -0.55
N TYR A 69 7.25 -21.26 -0.02
CA TYR A 69 8.68 -21.33 -0.31
C TYR A 69 9.33 -22.59 0.28
N ARG A 70 8.97 -22.97 1.51
CA ARG A 70 9.48 -24.17 2.16
C ARG A 70 9.15 -25.44 1.37
N LYS A 71 7.93 -25.55 0.85
CA LYS A 71 7.50 -26.67 -0.03
C LYS A 71 8.30 -26.76 -1.34
N LYS A 72 8.94 -25.67 -1.74
CA LYS A 72 9.81 -25.60 -2.93
C LYS A 72 11.30 -25.71 -2.60
N GLY A 73 11.66 -26.01 -1.35
CA GLY A 73 13.03 -26.22 -0.90
C GLY A 73 13.78 -24.94 -0.49
N PHE A 74 13.10 -23.80 -0.33
CA PHE A 74 13.72 -22.54 0.05
C PHE A 74 13.63 -22.28 1.55
N GLN A 75 14.68 -21.71 2.13
CA GLN A 75 14.76 -21.35 3.56
C GLN A 75 14.26 -19.93 3.86
N ASN A 76 14.05 -19.10 2.84
CA ASN A 76 13.56 -17.73 2.96
C ASN A 76 12.74 -17.34 1.72
N THR A 77 12.09 -16.18 1.77
CA THR A 77 11.17 -15.68 0.73
C THR A 77 11.84 -14.75 -0.30
N LYS A 78 13.17 -14.85 -0.49
CA LYS A 78 13.92 -13.92 -1.34
C LYS A 78 13.96 -14.31 -2.82
N ASP A 79 13.70 -15.57 -3.17
CA ASP A 79 13.72 -16.00 -4.57
C ASP A 79 12.51 -15.40 -5.32
N MET A 80 12.78 -14.53 -6.31
CA MET A 80 11.73 -13.82 -7.05
C MET A 80 11.06 -14.67 -8.13
N LYS A 81 11.66 -15.79 -8.57
CA LYS A 81 10.98 -16.73 -9.48
C LYS A 81 9.88 -17.47 -8.73
N VAL A 82 10.20 -17.94 -7.52
CA VAL A 82 9.19 -18.52 -6.62
C VAL A 82 8.14 -17.48 -6.24
N ARG A 83 8.55 -16.21 -6.05
CA ARG A 83 7.58 -15.14 -5.77
C ARG A 83 6.56 -15.00 -6.90
N LYS A 84 7.04 -14.99 -8.13
CA LYS A 84 6.20 -14.89 -9.32
C LYS A 84 5.18 -16.02 -9.41
N GLU A 85 5.56 -17.23 -9.03
CA GLU A 85 4.64 -18.36 -8.96
C GLU A 85 3.55 -18.17 -7.89
N PHE A 86 3.93 -17.66 -6.71
CA PHE A 86 2.97 -17.32 -5.64
C PHE A 86 2.00 -16.21 -6.08
N ASP A 87 2.51 -15.17 -6.71
CA ASP A 87 1.71 -14.05 -7.21
C ASP A 87 0.81 -14.46 -8.38
N LYS A 88 1.19 -15.44 -9.20
CA LYS A 88 0.32 -16.01 -10.23
C LYS A 88 -0.92 -16.69 -9.61
N LEU A 89 -0.74 -17.49 -8.56
CA LEU A 89 -1.87 -18.10 -7.83
C LEU A 89 -2.77 -17.05 -7.18
N THR A 90 -2.16 -15.97 -6.69
CA THR A 90 -2.87 -14.82 -6.11
C THR A 90 -3.68 -14.09 -7.19
N GLN A 91 -3.06 -13.75 -8.33
CA GLN A 91 -3.69 -13.13 -9.49
C GLN A 91 -4.91 -13.92 -9.97
N GLU A 92 -4.80 -15.24 -10.14
CA GLU A 92 -5.91 -16.09 -10.58
C GLU A 92 -7.11 -16.02 -9.63
N TRP A 93 -6.85 -15.97 -8.32
CA TRP A 93 -7.90 -15.83 -7.32
C TRP A 93 -8.53 -14.43 -7.32
N LEU A 94 -7.73 -13.38 -7.47
CA LEU A 94 -8.23 -12.00 -7.59
C LEU A 94 -9.11 -11.84 -8.84
N LYS A 95 -8.71 -12.42 -9.99
CA LYS A 95 -9.53 -12.45 -11.22
C LYS A 95 -10.87 -13.15 -11.01
N LYS A 96 -10.88 -14.31 -10.34
CA LYS A 96 -12.12 -15.04 -9.99
C LYS A 96 -13.07 -14.21 -9.11
N ASN A 97 -12.55 -13.29 -8.29
CA ASN A 97 -13.34 -12.38 -7.47
C ASN A 97 -13.73 -11.07 -8.18
N SER A 98 -13.48 -10.98 -9.50
CA SER A 98 -13.76 -9.79 -10.32
C SER A 98 -13.17 -8.52 -9.71
N VAL A 99 -11.89 -8.59 -9.32
CA VAL A 99 -11.15 -7.45 -8.77
C VAL A 99 -10.73 -6.52 -9.92
N ASP A 100 -10.91 -5.22 -9.73
CA ASP A 100 -10.45 -4.17 -10.64
C ASP A 100 -9.10 -3.60 -10.20
N VAL A 101 -8.92 -3.37 -8.89
CA VAL A 101 -7.77 -2.67 -8.30
C VAL A 101 -7.28 -3.42 -7.07
N VAL A 102 -5.95 -3.46 -6.88
CA VAL A 102 -5.32 -4.03 -5.69
C VAL A 102 -4.84 -2.91 -4.77
N ALA A 103 -5.17 -3.03 -3.50
CA ALA A 103 -4.76 -2.14 -2.43
C ALA A 103 -3.81 -2.87 -1.47
N LEU A 104 -2.50 -2.60 -1.55
CA LEU A 104 -1.53 -3.03 -0.55
C LEU A 104 -1.69 -2.16 0.70
N ALA A 105 -2.28 -2.72 1.76
CA ALA A 105 -2.68 -2.02 2.97
C ALA A 105 -2.01 -2.65 4.20
N GLY A 106 -0.69 -2.42 4.32
CA GLY A 106 0.15 -3.11 5.28
C GLY A 106 0.53 -4.53 4.82
N TYR A 107 0.69 -4.71 3.51
CA TYR A 107 1.24 -5.92 2.90
C TYR A 107 2.77 -5.81 2.87
N MET A 108 3.46 -6.80 3.46
CA MET A 108 4.90 -6.70 3.77
C MET A 108 5.81 -7.32 2.70
N SER A 109 5.26 -7.64 1.53
CA SER A 109 5.91 -8.46 0.51
C SER A 109 5.85 -7.79 -0.88
N LEU A 110 6.99 -7.72 -1.60
CA LEU A 110 7.09 -7.08 -2.93
C LEU A 110 6.27 -7.80 -4.01
N VAL A 111 5.32 -7.16 -4.67
CA VAL A 111 4.56 -7.81 -5.75
C VAL A 111 5.36 -7.91 -7.06
N THR A 112 5.02 -8.89 -7.89
CA THR A 112 5.66 -9.18 -9.19
C THR A 112 4.69 -8.96 -10.35
N GLU A 113 5.17 -9.18 -11.57
CA GLU A 113 4.44 -8.90 -12.83
C GLU A 113 3.02 -9.49 -12.87
N PRO A 114 2.72 -10.71 -12.37
CA PRO A 114 1.35 -11.22 -12.37
C PRO A 114 0.35 -10.30 -11.68
N ILE A 115 0.75 -9.55 -10.65
CA ILE A 115 -0.11 -8.57 -9.98
C ILE A 115 -0.05 -7.23 -10.71
N CYS A 116 1.15 -6.67 -10.90
CA CYS A 116 1.33 -5.33 -11.47
C CYS A 116 0.78 -5.19 -12.90
N ASP A 117 0.93 -6.23 -13.73
CA ASP A 117 0.49 -6.19 -15.13
C ASP A 117 -1.03 -6.43 -15.26
N SER A 118 -1.66 -7.01 -14.24
CA SER A 118 -3.10 -7.35 -14.28
C SER A 118 -3.99 -6.38 -13.53
N PHE A 119 -3.45 -5.62 -12.59
CA PHE A 119 -4.23 -4.74 -11.74
C PHE A 119 -3.48 -3.44 -11.53
N VAL A 120 -4.21 -2.31 -11.57
CA VAL A 120 -3.72 -1.10 -10.92
C VAL A 120 -3.53 -1.45 -9.45
N THR A 121 -2.30 -1.30 -8.96
CA THR A 121 -1.91 -1.68 -7.61
C THR A 121 -1.46 -0.44 -6.87
N LEU A 122 -2.09 -0.14 -5.75
CA LEU A 122 -1.75 1.00 -4.89
C LEU A 122 -1.02 0.52 -3.64
N ASN A 123 -0.05 1.29 -3.17
CA ASN A 123 0.59 1.08 -1.88
C ASN A 123 0.60 2.39 -1.08
N SER A 124 0.39 2.29 0.22
CA SER A 124 0.65 3.39 1.16
C SER A 124 2.03 3.23 1.79
N HIS A 125 2.86 4.25 1.67
CA HIS A 125 4.19 4.28 2.27
C HIS A 125 4.27 5.36 3.36
N PRO A 126 4.71 5.03 4.60
CA PRO A 126 4.65 5.94 5.74
C PRO A 126 5.84 6.93 5.77
N ALA A 127 6.09 7.61 4.66
CA ALA A 127 7.01 8.74 4.56
C ALA A 127 6.67 9.64 3.35
N ASP A 128 7.20 10.86 3.33
CA ASP A 128 7.13 11.74 2.17
C ASP A 128 8.16 11.31 1.11
N LEU A 129 7.69 10.59 0.10
CA LEU A 129 8.53 10.05 -0.98
C LEU A 129 9.00 11.12 -1.98
N THR A 130 8.64 12.39 -1.78
CA THR A 130 9.22 13.50 -2.55
C THR A 130 10.58 13.92 -2.02
N ILE A 131 10.91 13.58 -0.77
CA ILE A 131 12.21 13.88 -0.17
C ILE A 131 13.26 13.00 -0.82
N LYS A 132 14.26 13.65 -1.44
CA LYS A 132 15.35 12.98 -2.16
C LYS A 132 16.70 13.28 -1.55
N GLU A 133 17.59 12.30 -1.60
CA GLU A 133 19.01 12.41 -1.31
C GLU A 133 19.78 11.80 -2.47
N ASN A 134 20.77 12.52 -3.01
CA ASN A 134 21.56 12.08 -4.17
C ASN A 134 20.70 11.64 -5.38
N GLY A 135 19.60 12.37 -5.62
CA GLY A 135 18.67 12.11 -6.73
C GLY A 135 17.71 10.94 -6.54
N ARG A 136 17.75 10.25 -5.38
CA ARG A 136 16.88 9.10 -5.07
C ARG A 136 15.99 9.39 -3.87
N ARG A 137 14.84 8.73 -3.79
CA ARG A 137 13.92 8.84 -2.63
C ARG A 137 14.67 8.41 -1.37
N LYS A 138 14.68 9.28 -0.34
CA LYS A 138 15.48 9.06 0.87
C LYS A 138 14.86 8.03 1.80
N TYR A 139 13.57 8.18 2.08
CA TYR A 139 12.87 7.39 3.09
C TYR A 139 12.06 6.27 2.46
N VAL A 140 12.71 5.24 1.92
CA VAL A 140 12.06 4.04 1.34
C VAL A 140 12.18 2.83 2.27
N GLY A 141 11.36 1.79 2.07
CA GLY A 141 11.46 0.55 2.82
C GLY A 141 10.88 0.60 4.24
N ALA A 142 11.09 -0.50 4.97
CA ALA A 142 10.31 -0.85 6.17
C ALA A 142 10.58 0.03 7.41
N HIS A 143 11.70 0.75 7.45
CA HIS A 143 12.12 1.55 8.62
C HIS A 143 11.99 3.06 8.41
N SER A 144 11.29 3.48 7.35
CA SER A 144 11.19 4.88 6.93
C SER A 144 10.74 5.85 8.03
N VAL A 145 9.82 5.46 8.92
CA VAL A 145 9.39 6.31 10.05
C VAL A 145 10.52 6.54 11.06
N TYR A 146 11.26 5.48 11.39
CA TYR A 146 12.42 5.57 12.27
C TYR A 146 13.52 6.42 11.63
N ASP A 147 13.77 6.24 10.33
CA ASP A 147 14.77 7.01 9.60
C ASP A 147 14.42 8.50 9.55
N CYS A 148 13.13 8.85 9.34
CA CYS A 148 12.65 10.23 9.44
C CYS A 148 12.95 10.84 10.82
N ILE A 149 12.65 10.10 11.89
CA ILE A 149 12.86 10.55 13.27
C ILE A 149 14.35 10.73 13.55
N LYS A 150 15.18 9.76 13.15
CA LYS A 150 16.64 9.78 13.33
C LYS A 150 17.28 10.95 12.61
N ASP A 151 16.76 11.34 11.46
CA ASP A 151 17.19 12.51 10.70
C ASP A 151 16.65 13.85 11.25
N GLY A 152 15.87 13.82 12.34
CA GLY A 152 15.40 15.01 13.03
C GLY A 152 14.21 15.70 12.38
N LEU A 153 13.47 15.01 11.49
CA LEU A 153 12.27 15.57 10.88
C LEU A 153 11.24 15.95 11.96
N LYS A 154 10.57 17.08 11.75
CA LYS A 154 9.53 17.59 12.65
C LYS A 154 8.12 17.20 12.23
N GLU A 155 7.98 16.73 11.00
CA GLU A 155 6.71 16.29 10.44
C GLU A 155 6.94 15.12 9.46
N ILE A 156 5.92 14.29 9.29
CA ILE A 156 5.92 13.14 8.38
C ILE A 156 4.59 13.07 7.62
N ARG A 157 4.62 12.56 6.40
CA ARG A 157 3.43 12.35 5.55
C ARG A 157 3.35 10.88 5.13
N THR A 158 2.18 10.46 4.69
CA THR A 158 2.01 9.22 3.93
C THR A 158 2.01 9.54 2.45
N SER A 159 2.67 8.71 1.65
CA SER A 159 2.60 8.74 0.18
C SER A 159 1.84 7.52 -0.33
N ILE A 160 0.77 7.72 -1.11
CA ILE A 160 0.14 6.67 -1.91
C ILE A 160 0.80 6.65 -3.29
N ILE A 161 1.31 5.49 -3.68
CA ILE A 161 1.98 5.28 -4.96
C ILE A 161 1.21 4.31 -5.85
N TRP A 162 1.36 4.48 -7.16
CA TRP A 162 1.06 3.43 -8.13
C TRP A 162 2.25 2.48 -8.20
N VAL A 163 2.07 1.25 -7.72
CA VAL A 163 3.12 0.27 -7.53
C VAL A 163 3.70 -0.19 -8.87
N ASN A 164 5.03 -0.27 -8.94
CA ASN A 164 5.79 -0.92 -10.00
C ASN A 164 6.60 -2.10 -9.40
N LEU A 165 7.53 -2.68 -10.17
CA LEU A 165 8.38 -3.79 -9.69
C LEU A 165 9.50 -3.35 -8.73
N GLY A 166 9.70 -2.04 -8.56
CA GLY A 166 10.67 -1.46 -7.62
C GLY A 166 10.09 -1.34 -6.21
N CYS A 167 10.96 -1.15 -5.20
CA CYS A 167 10.54 -0.97 -3.81
C CYS A 167 10.21 0.51 -3.55
N ASP A 168 8.92 0.84 -3.45
CA ASP A 168 8.44 2.20 -3.18
C ASP A 168 8.96 3.27 -4.18
N GLU A 169 9.18 2.86 -5.43
CA GLU A 169 9.69 3.71 -6.52
C GLU A 169 8.58 4.21 -7.45
N GLY A 170 7.37 3.64 -7.33
CA GLY A 170 6.22 3.97 -8.16
C GLY A 170 5.82 5.45 -8.10
N PRO A 171 5.17 6.00 -9.15
CA PRO A 171 4.72 7.39 -9.16
C PRO A 171 3.83 7.71 -7.96
N ILE A 172 4.04 8.88 -7.34
CA ILE A 172 3.22 9.34 -6.20
C ILE A 172 1.90 9.85 -6.76
N LEU A 173 0.79 9.33 -6.25
CA LEU A 173 -0.55 9.75 -6.62
C LEU A 173 -1.10 10.77 -5.62
N VAL A 174 -0.96 10.45 -4.33
CA VAL A 174 -1.57 11.23 -3.25
C VAL A 174 -0.60 11.31 -2.09
N ARG A 175 -0.45 12.48 -1.47
CA ARG A 175 0.18 12.64 -0.16
C ARG A 175 -0.84 13.06 0.87
N SER A 176 -0.72 12.55 2.09
CA SER A 176 -1.52 13.05 3.21
C SER A 176 -1.06 14.44 3.65
N LYS A 177 -1.90 15.09 4.46
CA LYS A 177 -1.40 16.13 5.38
C LYS A 177 -0.24 15.61 6.20
N SER A 178 0.62 16.54 6.61
CA SER A 178 1.68 16.21 7.54
C SER A 178 1.14 15.94 8.95
N VAL A 179 1.84 15.05 9.64
CA VAL A 179 1.64 14.68 11.03
C VAL A 179 2.90 15.08 11.78
N MET A 180 2.74 15.87 12.84
CA MET A 180 3.86 16.30 13.67
C MET A 180 4.54 15.10 14.33
N ILE A 181 5.88 15.12 14.30
CA ILE A 181 6.73 14.23 15.08
C ILE A 181 7.03 14.93 16.42
N PRO A 182 6.57 14.40 17.56
CA PRO A 182 6.91 14.98 18.87
C PRO A 182 8.42 14.98 19.12
N ASN A 183 8.89 15.83 20.04
CA ASN A 183 10.32 15.92 20.33
C ASN A 183 10.89 14.59 20.85
N THR A 184 12.06 14.21 20.34
CA THR A 184 12.77 12.96 20.64
C THR A 184 14.11 13.18 21.34
N ASP A 185 14.39 14.40 21.80
CA ASP A 185 15.62 14.72 22.53
C ASP A 185 15.79 13.81 23.76
N GLY A 186 16.99 13.26 23.92
CA GLY A 186 17.35 12.42 25.06
C GLY A 186 16.82 10.98 25.01
N LEU A 187 16.13 10.55 23.95
CA LEU A 187 15.75 9.15 23.77
C LEU A 187 16.97 8.28 23.41
N SER A 188 17.06 7.10 24.03
CA SER A 188 17.97 6.05 23.59
C SER A 188 17.53 5.44 22.25
N GLU A 189 18.40 4.68 21.59
CA GLU A 189 18.05 4.02 20.32
C GLU A 189 16.84 3.08 20.43
N GLU A 190 16.74 2.33 21.55
CA GLU A 190 15.60 1.44 21.81
C GLU A 190 14.30 2.24 22.00
N GLN A 191 14.36 3.33 22.78
CA GLN A 191 13.22 4.23 22.98
C GLN A 191 12.79 4.90 21.67
N MET A 192 13.73 5.23 20.77
CA MET A 192 13.42 5.76 19.45
C MET A 192 12.66 4.75 18.58
N LYS A 193 13.00 3.46 18.65
CA LYS A 193 12.28 2.40 17.90
C LYS A 193 10.84 2.26 18.38
N GLU A 194 10.64 2.24 19.70
CA GLU A 194 9.28 2.22 20.27
C GLU A 194 8.49 3.49 19.93
N PHE A 195 9.15 4.65 19.98
CA PHE A 195 8.55 5.92 19.62
C PHE A 195 8.16 5.96 18.12
N ALA A 196 9.01 5.44 17.24
CA ALA A 196 8.71 5.31 15.82
C ALA A 196 7.45 4.47 15.56
N ASN A 197 7.25 3.38 16.31
CA ASN A 197 6.01 2.59 16.23
C ASN A 197 4.78 3.42 16.61
N LYS A 198 4.87 4.26 17.65
CA LYS A 198 3.77 5.16 18.07
C LYS A 198 3.47 6.21 16.99
N VAL A 199 4.51 6.84 16.45
CA VAL A 199 4.38 7.81 15.34
C VAL A 199 3.76 7.14 14.12
N GLN A 200 4.17 5.92 13.79
CA GLN A 200 3.60 5.17 12.67
C GLN A 200 2.11 4.84 12.86
N GLU A 201 1.69 4.47 14.08
CA GLU A 201 0.26 4.24 14.36
C GLU A 201 -0.58 5.53 14.28
N ASP A 202 -0.02 6.66 14.69
CA ASP A 202 -0.66 7.97 14.52
C ASP A 202 -0.72 8.40 13.05
N LEU A 203 0.37 8.18 12.30
CA LEU A 203 0.44 8.44 10.87
C LEU A 203 -0.52 7.55 10.09
N LYS A 204 -0.73 6.30 10.48
CA LYS A 204 -1.76 5.45 9.86
C LYS A 204 -3.14 6.10 9.92
N LYS A 205 -3.54 6.58 11.10
CA LYS A 205 -4.89 7.14 11.31
C LYS A 205 -5.07 8.50 10.63
N LYS A 206 -4.07 9.37 10.72
CA LYS A 206 -4.13 10.75 10.24
C LYS A 206 -3.68 10.91 8.78
N GLY A 207 -2.85 9.98 8.31
CA GLY A 207 -2.22 9.97 6.99
C GLY A 207 -2.70 8.84 6.10
N ASP A 208 -2.32 7.59 6.39
CA ASP A 208 -2.60 6.44 5.51
C ASP A 208 -4.08 6.33 5.19
N TYR A 209 -4.94 6.33 6.21
CA TYR A 209 -6.37 6.11 6.08
C TYR A 209 -7.03 7.12 5.12
N PRO A 210 -6.97 8.45 5.35
CA PRO A 210 -7.58 9.41 4.44
C PRO A 210 -6.89 9.43 3.06
N ALA A 211 -5.57 9.32 2.99
CA ALA A 211 -4.85 9.36 1.71
C ALA A 211 -5.23 8.16 0.81
N TYR A 212 -5.39 6.97 1.39
CA TYR A 212 -5.79 5.77 0.66
C TYR A 212 -7.21 5.91 0.09
N VAL A 213 -8.15 6.40 0.89
CA VAL A 213 -9.52 6.64 0.43
C VAL A 213 -9.52 7.66 -0.71
N ALA A 214 -8.82 8.78 -0.56
CA ALA A 214 -8.72 9.80 -1.60
C ALA A 214 -8.16 9.24 -2.92
N ALA A 215 -7.07 8.47 -2.85
CA ALA A 215 -6.48 7.84 -4.04
C ALA A 215 -7.45 6.86 -4.73
N LEU A 216 -8.17 6.05 -3.95
CA LEU A 216 -9.16 5.13 -4.49
C LEU A 216 -10.37 5.84 -5.10
N GLU A 217 -10.82 6.95 -4.53
CA GLU A 217 -11.94 7.74 -5.08
C GLU A 217 -11.55 8.45 -6.38
N LEU A 218 -10.35 9.05 -6.44
CA LEU A 218 -9.80 9.63 -7.67
C LEU A 218 -9.67 8.60 -8.78
N LEU A 219 -9.18 7.40 -8.43
CA LEU A 219 -9.06 6.30 -9.38
C LEU A 219 -10.44 5.81 -9.83
N ALA A 220 -11.39 5.65 -8.92
CA ALA A 220 -12.76 5.23 -9.22
C ALA A 220 -13.51 6.24 -10.12
N ASP A 221 -13.19 7.53 -10.02
CA ASP A 221 -13.69 8.59 -10.92
C ASP A 221 -12.99 8.61 -12.28
N GLY A 222 -11.92 7.82 -12.45
CA GLY A 222 -11.11 7.82 -13.68
C GLY A 222 -10.38 9.15 -13.89
N ARG A 223 -9.99 9.82 -12.80
CA ARG A 223 -9.27 11.10 -12.79
C ARG A 223 -7.75 10.95 -12.81
N ILE A 224 -7.25 9.72 -12.65
CA ILE A 224 -5.82 9.41 -12.69
C ILE A 224 -5.45 8.85 -14.05
N GLU A 225 -4.54 9.52 -14.74
CA GLU A 225 -4.01 9.14 -16.04
C GLU A 225 -2.49 8.94 -15.97
N ALA A 226 -1.95 8.11 -16.87
CA ALA A 226 -0.52 7.98 -17.07
C ALA A 226 -0.13 8.16 -18.54
N ASP A 227 1.07 8.67 -18.78
CA ASP A 227 1.69 8.68 -20.10
C ASP A 227 2.54 7.42 -20.36
N ASP A 228 3.06 7.27 -21.57
CA ASP A 228 3.87 6.10 -21.97
C ASP A 228 5.24 6.05 -21.26
N ARG A 229 5.62 7.11 -20.53
CA ARG A 229 6.83 7.17 -19.70
C ARG A 229 6.56 6.84 -18.23
N GLY A 230 5.29 6.58 -17.87
CA GLY A 230 4.87 6.28 -16.51
C GLY A 230 4.68 7.50 -15.62
N ASN A 231 4.68 8.72 -16.17
CA ASN A 231 4.31 9.91 -15.38
C ASN A 231 2.80 9.91 -15.16
N VAL A 232 2.38 10.34 -13.97
CA VAL A 232 0.98 10.35 -13.55
C VAL A 232 0.42 11.76 -13.53
N TYR A 233 -0.84 11.88 -13.92
CA TYR A 233 -1.58 13.13 -13.99
C TYR A 233 -2.94 12.96 -13.30
N ILE A 234 -3.31 13.93 -12.47
CA ILE A 234 -4.63 14.00 -11.83
C ILE A 234 -5.35 15.21 -12.42
N ASP A 235 -6.41 14.97 -13.19
CA ASP A 235 -7.12 16.00 -13.97
C ASP A 235 -6.17 16.85 -14.86
N GLY A 236 -5.16 16.21 -15.42
CA GLY A 236 -4.15 16.86 -16.27
C GLY A 236 -2.99 17.53 -15.51
N VAL A 237 -3.00 17.54 -14.18
CA VAL A 237 -1.92 18.09 -13.35
C VAL A 237 -0.89 17.00 -13.00
N PRO A 238 0.41 17.17 -13.31
CA PRO A 238 1.45 16.19 -12.98
C PRO A 238 1.79 16.16 -11.48
N ASP A 239 2.58 15.17 -11.08
CA ASP A 239 3.20 15.05 -9.73
C ASP A 239 2.26 14.74 -8.55
N GLY A 240 1.07 14.20 -8.83
CA GLY A 240 0.11 13.79 -7.81
C GLY A 240 -0.53 14.98 -7.09
N ILE A 241 -1.30 14.72 -6.03
CA ILE A 241 -1.93 15.77 -5.22
C ILE A 241 -1.68 15.58 -3.73
N GLU A 242 -1.86 16.65 -2.95
CA GLU A 242 -1.90 16.59 -1.49
C GLU A 242 -3.36 16.67 -1.02
N VAL A 243 -3.75 15.80 -0.09
CA VAL A 243 -5.10 15.85 0.50
C VAL A 243 -5.17 16.94 1.56
N ALA A 244 -6.12 17.86 1.38
CA ALA A 244 -6.40 18.97 2.29
C ALA A 244 -7.29 18.60 3.47
#